data_AF-A0A8X6K1C6-F1
#
_entry.id   AF-A0A8X6K1C6-F1
#
_cell.length_a   1.000
_cell.length_b   1.000
_cell.length_c   1.000
_cell.angle_alpha   90.00
_cell.angle_beta   90.00
_cell.angle_gamma   90.00
#
_symmetry.space_group_name_H-M   'P 1'
#
loop_
_entity.id
_entity.type
_entity.pdbx_description
1 polymer ?
#
loop_
_entity_poly.entity_id
_entity_poly.type
_entity_poly.pdbx_seq_one_letter_code
_entity_poly.pdbx_strand_id
1 'polypeptide(L)' 'MICSQNCPRMWFKGHEDDIQLIQWVPNYPDLCHCEHLWEYLDLLKRQQDPQPLNLPELCDALLVSLSNISVASVYSVA' A
#
# COMPACT_ATOMS: atom_id res chain seq x y z
N MET A 1 5.27 12.33 30.78
CA MET A 1 4.30 11.40 30.15
C MET A 1 3.80 12.04 28.87
N ILE A 2 4.31 11.66 27.69
CA ILE A 2 3.93 12.27 26.38
C ILE A 2 3.28 11.22 25.46
N CYS A 3 2.60 10.22 26.03
CA CYS A 3 1.88 9.21 25.24
C CYS A 3 0.50 8.99 25.85
N SER A 4 -0.43 9.92 25.66
CA SER A 4 -1.85 9.67 25.97
C SER A 4 -2.80 9.87 24.80
N GLN A 5 -2.38 10.50 23.68
CA GLN A 5 -3.31 10.82 22.58
C GLN A 5 -2.88 10.39 21.16
N ASN A 6 -1.62 10.03 20.93
CA ASN A 6 -1.12 9.67 19.57
C ASN A 6 -0.56 8.25 19.45
N CYS A 7 -0.94 7.32 20.35
CA CYS A 7 -0.54 5.93 20.20
C CYS A 7 -1.49 5.24 19.20
N PRO A 8 -0.99 4.69 18.07
CA PRO A 8 -1.84 3.97 17.11
C PRO A 8 -2.67 2.87 17.79
N ARG A 9 -2.09 2.21 18.79
CA ARG A 9 -2.75 1.16 19.58
C ARG A 9 -3.96 1.68 20.37
N MET A 10 -3.93 2.93 20.86
CA MET A 10 -5.09 3.54 21.52
C MET A 10 -6.17 3.92 20.51
N TRP A 11 -5.78 4.38 19.33
CA TRP A 11 -6.72 4.67 18.26
C TRP A 11 -7.45 3.40 17.80
N PHE A 12 -6.72 2.30 17.56
CA PHE A 12 -7.33 1.01 17.19
C PHE A 12 -8.25 0.46 18.27
N LYS A 13 -7.88 0.58 19.56
CA LYS A 13 -8.74 0.19 20.70
C LYS A 13 -10.10 0.88 20.70
N GLY A 14 -10.15 2.14 20.27
CA GLY A 14 -11.40 2.90 20.15
C GLY A 14 -12.24 2.54 18.92
N HIS A 15 -11.71 1.71 18.02
CA HIS A 15 -12.34 1.31 16.75
C HIS A 15 -12.32 -0.22 16.58
N GLU A 16 -12.26 -1.00 17.67
CA GLU A 16 -12.21 -2.48 17.61
C GLU A 16 -13.47 -3.09 17.01
N ASP A 17 -14.62 -2.42 17.15
CA ASP A 17 -15.89 -2.86 16.55
C ASP A 17 -15.95 -2.61 15.03
N ASP A 18 -15.18 -1.64 14.53
CA ASP A 18 -15.15 -1.26 13.11
C ASP A 18 -13.99 -1.92 12.35
N ILE A 19 -12.89 -2.25 13.05
CA ILE A 19 -11.65 -2.71 12.45
C ILE A 19 -11.18 -4.00 13.12
N GLN A 20 -11.24 -5.09 12.35
CA GLN A 20 -10.62 -6.34 12.75
C GLN A 20 -9.11 -6.32 12.45
N LEU A 21 -8.29 -6.38 13.49
CA LEU A 21 -6.84 -6.55 13.34
C LEU A 21 -6.51 -8.02 13.03
N ILE A 22 -5.80 -8.25 11.94
CA ILE A 22 -5.28 -9.57 11.58
C ILE A 22 -3.90 -9.74 12.21
N GLN A 23 -3.64 -10.91 12.82
CA GLN A 23 -2.32 -11.23 13.35
C GLN A 23 -1.34 -11.44 12.21
N TRP A 24 -0.34 -10.57 12.12
CA TRP A 24 0.72 -10.69 11.12
C TRP A 24 1.70 -11.80 11.47
N VAL A 25 2.09 -12.62 10.49
CA VAL A 25 3.18 -13.59 10.67
C VAL A 25 4.50 -12.91 10.28
N PRO A 26 5.42 -12.71 11.23
CA PRO A 26 6.70 -12.09 10.91
C PRO A 26 7.50 -12.96 9.93
N ASN A 27 8.21 -12.31 9.00
CA ASN A 27 9.06 -12.90 7.94
C ASN A 27 8.35 -13.45 6.69
N TYR A 28 7.06 -13.17 6.51
CA TYR A 28 6.33 -13.53 5.28
C TYR A 28 5.81 -12.29 4.55
N PRO A 29 6.68 -11.46 3.94
CA PRO A 29 6.26 -10.31 3.14
C PRO A 29 5.43 -10.72 1.92
N ASP A 30 5.63 -11.93 1.42
CA ASP A 30 4.88 -12.62 0.37
C ASP A 30 3.40 -12.86 0.72
N LEU A 31 3.03 -12.81 2.02
CA LEU A 31 1.63 -12.82 2.45
C LEU A 31 1.01 -11.42 2.45
N CYS A 32 1.79 -10.37 2.16
CA CYS A 32 1.32 -9.00 2.08
C CYS A 32 0.98 -8.68 0.63
N HIS A 33 -0.31 -8.64 0.32
CA HIS A 33 -0.82 -8.19 -0.98
C HIS A 33 -0.25 -6.83 -1.42
N CYS A 34 0.13 -5.96 -0.47
CA CYS A 34 0.75 -4.68 -0.78
C CYS A 34 2.15 -4.83 -1.41
N GLU A 35 2.92 -5.85 -1.05
CA GLU A 35 4.26 -6.06 -1.61
C GLU A 35 4.17 -6.41 -3.10
N HIS A 36 3.27 -7.32 -3.47
CA HIS A 36 3.04 -7.65 -4.88
C HIS A 36 2.50 -6.46 -5.69
N LEU A 37 1.65 -5.61 -5.09
CA LEU A 37 1.19 -4.38 -5.72
C LEU A 37 2.36 -3.41 -5.98
N TRP A 38 3.28 -3.27 -5.02
CA TRP A 38 4.45 -2.42 -5.19
C TRP A 38 5.39 -2.93 -6.29
N GLU A 39 5.65 -4.23 -6.35
CA GLU A 39 6.44 -4.84 -7.43
C GLU A 39 5.82 -4.59 -8.81
N TYR A 40 4.50 -4.77 -8.92
CA TYR A 40 3.77 -4.50 -10.15
C TYR A 40 3.88 -3.02 -10.58
N LEU A 41 3.70 -2.09 -9.65
CA LEU A 41 3.83 -0.66 -9.93
C LEU A 41 5.26 -0.27 -10.32
N ASP A 42 6.28 -0.83 -9.65
CA ASP A 42 7.69 -0.58 -9.99
C ASP A 42 8.01 -1.06 -11.41
N LEU A 43 7.54 -2.26 -11.79
CA LEU A 43 7.68 -2.78 -13.15
C LEU A 43 7.01 -1.86 -14.18
N LEU A 44 5.77 -1.41 -13.91
CA LEU A 44 5.06 -0.48 -14.80
C LEU A 44 5.80 0.85 -14.95
N LYS A 45 6.28 1.44 -13.85
CA LYS A 45 6.99 2.74 -13.89
C LYS A 45 8.33 2.62 -14.63
N ARG A 46 9.06 1.52 -14.48
CA ARG A 46 10.33 1.28 -15.19
C ARG A 46 10.15 1.12 -16.69
N GLN A 47 9.01 0.54 -17.12
CA GLN A 47 8.65 0.37 -18.53
C GLN A 47 8.01 1.61 -19.16
N GLN A 48 7.64 2.60 -18.34
CA GLN A 48 7.03 3.84 -18.82
C GLN A 48 8.04 4.67 -19.63
N ASP A 49 7.63 5.13 -20.81
CA ASP A 49 8.39 6.04 -21.66
C ASP A 49 7.50 7.25 -22.07
N PRO A 50 7.86 8.50 -21.72
CA PRO A 50 9.03 8.88 -20.93
C PRO A 50 8.91 8.50 -19.45
N GLN A 51 10.05 8.21 -18.82
CA GLN A 51 10.12 8.04 -17.37
C GLN A 51 9.92 9.38 -16.65
N PRO A 52 9.29 9.39 -15.46
CA PRO A 52 9.14 10.59 -14.66
C PRO A 52 10.51 11.14 -14.23
N LEU A 53 10.70 12.46 -14.36
CA LEU A 53 11.99 13.11 -14.17
C LEU A 53 12.16 13.66 -12.74
N ASN A 54 11.08 13.77 -11.99
CA ASN A 54 11.06 14.29 -10.63
C ASN A 54 10.00 13.59 -9.75
N LEU A 55 10.07 13.84 -8.44
CA LEU A 55 9.16 13.22 -7.45
C LEU A 55 7.68 13.58 -7.69
N PRO A 56 7.29 14.83 -7.97
CA PRO A 56 5.90 15.15 -8.32
C PRO A 56 5.36 14.35 -9.50
N GLU A 57 6.12 14.28 -10.60
CA GLU A 57 5.74 13.49 -11.78
C GLU A 57 5.64 11.99 -11.47
N LEU A 58 6.54 11.47 -10.64
CA LEU A 58 6.48 10.07 -10.19
C LEU A 58 5.22 9.82 -9.34
N CYS A 59 4.88 10.72 -8.42
CA CYS A 59 3.66 10.63 -7.61
C CYS A 59 2.42 10.62 -8.49
N ASP A 60 2.30 11.56 -9.43
CA ASP A 60 1.16 11.63 -10.35
C ASP A 60 1.08 10.37 -11.22
N ALA A 61 2.21 9.90 -11.75
CA ALA A 61 2.26 8.68 -12.54
C ALA A 61 1.88 7.43 -11.74
N LEU A 62 2.23 7.35 -10.45
CA LEU A 62 1.82 6.26 -9.57
C LEU A 62 0.33 6.31 -9.26
N LEU A 63 -0.22 7.49 -8.98
CA LEU A 63 -1.66 7.68 -8.74
C LEU A 63 -2.50 7.30 -9.95
N VAL A 64 -2.07 7.71 -11.15
CA VAL A 64 -2.74 7.32 -12.41
C VAL A 64 -2.65 5.80 -12.59
N SER A 65 -1.47 5.19 -12.41
CA SER A 65 -1.34 3.74 -12.52
C SER A 65 -2.23 3.00 -11.52
N LEU A 66 -2.26 3.42 -10.26
CA LEU A 66 -3.14 2.85 -9.23
C LEU A 66 -4.62 2.95 -9.63
N SER A 67 -5.07 4.09 -10.18
CA SER A 67 -6.45 4.25 -10.63
C SER A 67 -6.84 3.38 -11.83
N ASN A 68 -5.86 2.92 -12.60
CA ASN A 68 -6.07 2.08 -13.78
C ASN A 68 -5.98 0.57 -13.47
N ILE A 69 -5.59 0.19 -12.26
CA ILE A 69 -5.58 -1.22 -11.85
C ILE A 69 -7.02 -1.68 -11.68
N SER A 70 -7.43 -2.69 -12.45
CA SER A 70 -8.75 -3.28 -12.31
C SER A 70 -8.85 -4.03 -10.98
N VAL A 71 -10.05 -4.08 -10.39
CA VAL A 71 -10.32 -4.83 -9.16
C VAL A 71 -9.94 -6.31 -9.31
N ALA A 72 -10.14 -6.90 -10.50
CA ALA A 72 -9.74 -8.27 -10.79
C ALA A 72 -8.21 -8.47 -10.73
N SER A 73 -7.45 -7.46 -11.13
CA SER A 73 -5.98 -7.48 -11.08
C SER A 73 -5.45 -7.40 -9.65
N VAL A 74 -6.17 -6.74 -8.73
CA VAL A 74 -5.79 -6.69 -7.31
C VAL A 74 -5.87 -8.08 -6.67
N TYR A 75 -6.84 -8.89 -7.06
CA TYR A 75 -7.01 -10.27 -6.55
C TYR A 75 -6.15 -11.32 -7.27
N SER A 76 -5.63 -11.02 -8.46
CA SER A 76 -4.72 -11.93 -9.19
C SER A 76 -3.25 -11.70 -8.91
N VAL A 77 -2.93 -10.56 -8.28
CA VAL A 77 -1.61 -10.21 -7.76
C VAL A 77 -1.48 -10.68 -6.29
N ALA A 78 -2.53 -11.32 -5.77
CA ALA A 78 -2.60 -12.04 -4.50
C ALA A 78 -2.31 -13.53 -4.68
#